data_AF-A0A5C5FV88-F1
#
_entry.id   AF-A0A5C5FV88-F1
#
_cell.length_a   1.000
_cell.length_b   1.000
_cell.length_c   1.000
_cell.angle_alpha   90.00
_cell.angle_beta   90.00
_cell.angle_gamma   90.00
#
_symmetry.space_group_name_H-M   'P 1'
#
loop_
_entity.id
_entity.type
_entity.pdbx_description
1 polymer ?
#
loop_
_entity_poly.entity_id
_entity_poly.type
_entity_poly.pdbx_seq_one_letter_code
_entity_poly.pdbx_strand_id
1 'polypeptide(L)'
;THTADTAQPDIIDESLALFRPNSLFRNFEIKGPADRVLIYLILFIGDCLGKIAQARTWTAQDALKHLTTHALAHFALPGEPGFPLNQVFQGPAAGDRVGADALRAYLVHARQETVLRLVEQHVYNKQDESTEGGARPSKWWMAFQVRLRADARRSRSENASAPYGATCMHGEQECRGNTSPVRPGIDTGTRHTQFVQCMNYGDTTKIGSEAAAKQCARVVGREWTEQIASCVEGKQGRSLLVESLRRAERLDVERSCTVLIEGEQVCVHDGSWKSCPGGHEVRDFAREVREAWDKVNRGESRLDDDE
;
A
#
# COMPACT_ATOMS: atom_id res chain seq x y z
N THR A 1 -31.44 -10.52 -32.01
CA THR A 1 -31.18 -9.75 -30.77
C THR A 1 -31.65 -10.59 -29.60
N HIS A 2 -30.76 -11.38 -29.00
CA HIS A 2 -31.09 -12.08 -27.75
C HIS A 2 -31.10 -11.04 -26.63
N THR A 3 -32.28 -10.69 -26.14
CA THR A 3 -32.42 -9.98 -24.86
C THR A 3 -31.86 -10.89 -23.77
N ALA A 4 -30.81 -10.44 -23.07
CA ALA A 4 -30.25 -11.19 -21.96
C ALA A 4 -31.34 -11.46 -20.91
N ASP A 5 -31.38 -12.70 -20.41
CA ASP A 5 -32.31 -13.09 -19.35
C ASP A 5 -31.92 -12.39 -18.05
N THR A 6 -32.83 -11.59 -17.50
CA THR A 6 -32.60 -10.80 -16.27
C THR A 6 -32.45 -11.66 -15.02
N ALA A 7 -32.77 -12.96 -15.10
CA ALA A 7 -32.62 -13.89 -13.99
C ALA A 7 -31.24 -14.59 -13.96
N GLN A 8 -30.43 -14.45 -15.02
CA GLN A 8 -29.12 -15.08 -15.09
C GLN A 8 -28.06 -14.16 -14.46
N PRO A 9 -27.14 -14.70 -13.63
CA PRO A 9 -26.07 -13.89 -13.06
C PRO A 9 -25.19 -13.29 -14.16
N ASP A 10 -24.90 -12.00 -14.04
CA ASP A 10 -24.06 -11.28 -14.99
C ASP A 10 -22.60 -11.16 -14.48
N ILE A 11 -21.75 -10.48 -15.26
CA ILE A 11 -20.33 -10.31 -14.94
C ILE A 11 -20.09 -9.51 -13.65
N ILE A 12 -21.03 -8.67 -13.23
CA ILE A 12 -20.95 -7.91 -11.99
C ILE A 12 -21.24 -8.83 -10.81
N ASP A 13 -22.28 -9.68 -10.92
CA ASP A 13 -22.59 -10.69 -9.90
C ASP A 13 -21.43 -11.67 -9.73
N GLU A 14 -20.85 -12.12 -10.85
CA GLU A 14 -19.66 -12.98 -10.85
C GLU A 14 -18.47 -12.27 -10.18
N SER A 15 -18.23 -11.00 -10.50
CA SER A 15 -17.15 -10.20 -9.89
C SER A 15 -17.32 -10.05 -8.38
N LEU A 16 -18.55 -9.81 -7.90
CA LEU A 16 -18.86 -9.69 -6.48
C LEU A 16 -18.71 -11.02 -5.75
N ALA A 17 -19.15 -12.13 -6.35
CA ALA A 17 -19.00 -13.47 -5.79
C ALA A 17 -17.53 -13.89 -5.70
N LEU A 18 -16.75 -13.59 -6.74
CA LEU A 18 -15.34 -13.96 -6.84
C LEU A 18 -14.39 -12.97 -6.14
N PHE A 19 -14.87 -11.80 -5.72
CA PHE A 19 -14.04 -10.79 -5.06
C PHE A 19 -13.29 -11.33 -3.85
N ARG A 20 -13.97 -11.98 -2.90
CA ARG A 20 -13.36 -12.50 -1.66
C ARG A 20 -12.27 -13.55 -1.90
N PRO A 21 -12.51 -14.63 -2.69
CA PRO A 21 -11.45 -15.59 -2.98
C PRO A 21 -10.31 -14.96 -3.78
N ASN A 22 -10.60 -14.14 -4.81
CA ASN A 22 -9.57 -13.53 -5.64
C ASN A 22 -8.76 -12.45 -4.93
N SER A 23 -9.30 -11.82 -3.89
CA SER A 23 -8.55 -10.89 -3.04
C SER A 23 -7.42 -11.55 -2.24
N LEU A 24 -7.40 -12.89 -2.16
CA LEU A 24 -6.37 -13.66 -1.44
C LEU A 24 -5.29 -14.24 -2.37
N PHE A 25 -5.55 -14.31 -3.67
CA PHE A 25 -4.62 -14.87 -4.65
C PHE A 25 -3.69 -13.79 -5.22
N ARG A 26 -2.39 -14.11 -5.31
CA ARG A 26 -1.36 -13.19 -5.82
C ARG A 26 -1.20 -13.23 -7.35
N ASN A 27 -1.61 -14.35 -7.96
CA ASN A 27 -1.48 -14.60 -9.40
C ASN A 27 -2.85 -14.89 -9.98
N PHE A 28 -3.19 -14.23 -11.09
CA PHE A 28 -4.43 -14.45 -11.84
C PHE A 28 -4.06 -14.78 -13.29
N GLU A 29 -4.40 -15.97 -13.76
CA GLU A 29 -4.18 -16.38 -15.15
C GLU A 29 -5.33 -15.86 -16.03
N ILE A 30 -5.00 -15.05 -17.03
CA ILE A 30 -5.99 -14.47 -17.95
C ILE A 30 -6.19 -15.42 -19.12
N LYS A 31 -7.38 -16.01 -19.21
CA LYS A 31 -7.75 -16.96 -20.26
C LYS A 31 -8.52 -16.29 -21.39
N GLY A 32 -9.23 -15.20 -21.11
CA GLY A 32 -10.05 -14.52 -22.11
C GLY A 32 -10.33 -13.04 -21.85
N PRO A 33 -11.08 -12.40 -22.77
CA PRO A 33 -11.47 -11.00 -22.65
C PRO A 33 -12.43 -10.74 -21.47
N ALA A 34 -13.25 -11.72 -21.10
CA ALA A 34 -14.15 -11.63 -19.93
C ALA A 34 -13.37 -11.48 -18.61
N ASP A 35 -12.26 -12.21 -18.46
CA ASP A 35 -11.39 -12.14 -17.28
C ASP A 35 -10.82 -10.73 -17.07
N ARG A 36 -10.57 -9.98 -18.14
CA ARG A 36 -10.09 -8.59 -18.05
C ARG A 36 -11.14 -7.69 -17.40
N VAL A 37 -12.40 -7.84 -17.81
CA VAL A 37 -13.53 -7.11 -17.20
C VAL A 37 -13.68 -7.52 -15.73
N LEU A 38 -13.59 -8.83 -15.44
CA LEU A 38 -13.64 -9.36 -14.08
C LEU A 38 -12.55 -8.76 -13.17
N ILE A 39 -11.29 -8.76 -13.61
CA ILE A 39 -10.17 -8.17 -12.85
C ILE A 39 -10.42 -6.69 -12.61
N TYR A 40 -10.87 -5.95 -13.62
CA TYR A 40 -11.16 -4.53 -13.48
C TYR A 40 -12.22 -4.26 -12.41
N LEU A 41 -13.32 -5.02 -12.43
CA LEU A 41 -14.40 -4.89 -11.46
C LEU A 41 -13.94 -5.27 -10.04
N ILE A 42 -13.13 -6.33 -9.90
CA ILE A 42 -12.53 -6.72 -8.61
C ILE A 42 -11.67 -5.59 -8.02
N LEU A 43 -10.84 -4.93 -8.84
CA LEU A 43 -10.04 -3.78 -8.40
C LEU A 43 -10.91 -2.60 -7.99
N PHE A 44 -11.97 -2.32 -8.75
CA PHE A 44 -12.91 -1.25 -8.45
C PHE A 44 -13.68 -1.50 -7.14
N ILE A 45 -14.12 -2.74 -6.89
CA ILE A 45 -14.74 -3.14 -5.62
C ILE A 45 -13.77 -2.87 -4.45
N GLY A 46 -12.48 -3.21 -4.60
CA GLY A 46 -11.46 -2.91 -3.60
C GLY A 46 -11.33 -1.42 -3.27
N ASP A 47 -11.33 -0.55 -4.29
CA ASP A 47 -11.29 0.91 -4.11
C ASP A 47 -12.56 1.44 -3.43
N CYS A 48 -13.74 0.93 -3.78
CA CYS A 48 -15.00 1.26 -3.11
C CYS A 48 -14.97 0.92 -1.61
N LEU A 49 -14.54 -0.29 -1.25
CA LEU A 49 -14.38 -0.71 0.15
C LEU A 49 -13.34 0.15 0.88
N GLY A 50 -12.24 0.50 0.21
CA GLY A 50 -11.21 1.39 0.73
C GLY A 50 -11.75 2.78 1.09
N LYS A 51 -12.65 3.34 0.27
CA LYS A 51 -13.30 4.64 0.53
C LYS A 51 -14.28 4.59 1.70
N ILE A 52 -15.09 3.54 1.77
CA ILE A 52 -16.01 3.33 2.90
C ILE A 52 -15.20 3.22 4.21
N ALA A 53 -14.07 2.49 4.18
CA ALA A 53 -13.18 2.34 5.34
C ALA A 53 -12.56 3.67 5.80
N GLN A 54 -12.22 4.57 4.85
CA GLN A 54 -11.65 5.89 5.16
C GLN A 54 -12.68 6.82 5.81
N ALA A 55 -13.93 6.77 5.38
CA ALA A 55 -14.98 7.64 5.91
C ALA A 55 -15.38 7.29 7.36
N ARG A 56 -15.34 6.00 7.73
CA ARG A 56 -15.67 5.43 9.06
C ARG A 56 -17.11 5.65 9.56
N THR A 57 -17.84 6.63 9.04
CA THR A 57 -19.16 7.06 9.54
C THR A 57 -20.27 7.05 8.50
N TRP A 58 -19.99 6.68 7.25
CA TRP A 58 -20.99 6.70 6.19
C TRP A 58 -22.14 5.73 6.47
N THR A 59 -23.36 6.26 6.34
CA THR A 59 -24.57 5.44 6.23
C THR A 59 -24.67 4.82 4.83
N ALA A 60 -25.60 3.89 4.63
CA ALA A 60 -25.85 3.31 3.30
C ALA A 60 -26.13 4.37 2.22
N GLN A 61 -26.87 5.44 2.57
CA GLN A 61 -27.21 6.52 1.65
C GLN A 61 -26.01 7.41 1.32
N ASP A 62 -25.16 7.71 2.32
CA ASP A 62 -23.93 8.46 2.11
C ASP A 62 -22.95 7.68 1.24
N ALA A 63 -22.79 6.38 1.53
CA ALA A 63 -21.95 5.49 0.77
C ALA A 63 -22.41 5.42 -0.70
N LEU A 64 -23.72 5.23 -0.94
CA LEU A 64 -24.27 5.20 -2.29
C LEU A 64 -23.99 6.51 -3.04
N LYS A 65 -24.24 7.66 -2.41
CA LYS A 65 -24.00 8.99 -3.01
C LYS A 65 -22.54 9.22 -3.37
N HIS A 66 -21.64 8.98 -2.43
CA HIS A 66 -20.21 9.22 -2.62
C HIS A 66 -19.59 8.23 -3.62
N LEU A 67 -19.97 6.96 -3.57
CA LEU A 67 -19.46 5.96 -4.50
C LEU A 67 -20.04 6.12 -5.90
N THR A 68 -21.29 6.59 -6.05
CA THR A 68 -21.85 6.92 -7.38
C THR A 68 -21.09 8.07 -8.02
N THR A 69 -20.69 9.07 -7.23
CA THR A 69 -19.83 10.16 -7.70
C THR A 69 -18.45 9.64 -8.09
N HIS A 70 -17.90 8.69 -7.33
CA HIS A 70 -16.64 8.03 -7.65
C HIS A 70 -16.70 7.18 -8.92
N ALA A 71 -17.82 6.50 -9.19
CA ALA A 71 -18.04 5.73 -10.41
C ALA A 71 -17.95 6.61 -11.67
N LEU A 72 -18.41 7.86 -11.57
CA LEU A 72 -18.40 8.88 -12.63
C LEU A 72 -17.09 9.66 -12.75
N ALA A 73 -16.22 9.60 -11.73
CA ALA A 73 -14.98 10.36 -11.70
C ALA A 73 -14.04 9.93 -12.84
N HIS A 74 -13.20 10.85 -13.31
CA HIS A 74 -12.23 10.55 -14.36
C HIS A 74 -11.27 9.43 -13.92
N PHE A 75 -11.14 8.39 -14.75
CA PHE A 75 -10.22 7.27 -14.55
C PHE A 75 -9.38 7.02 -15.79
N ALA A 76 -8.18 6.47 -15.59
CA ALA A 76 -7.31 6.05 -16.68
C ALA A 76 -7.83 4.76 -17.32
N LEU A 77 -7.88 4.73 -18.64
CA LEU A 77 -8.19 3.53 -19.42
C LEU A 77 -6.92 2.68 -19.62
N PRO A 78 -7.07 1.36 -19.87
CA PRO A 78 -5.97 0.56 -20.39
C PRO A 78 -5.33 1.22 -21.62
N GLY A 79 -4.01 1.40 -21.60
CA GLY A 79 -3.24 2.11 -22.62
C GLY A 79 -2.96 3.58 -22.31
N GLU A 80 -3.65 4.20 -21.34
CA GLU A 80 -3.37 5.57 -20.90
C GLU A 80 -2.26 5.61 -19.82
N PRO A 81 -1.46 6.68 -19.77
CA PRO A 81 -0.52 6.90 -18.67
C PRO A 81 -1.30 7.03 -17.35
N GLY A 82 -1.02 6.14 -16.40
CA GLY A 82 -1.70 6.08 -15.09
C GLY A 82 -2.55 4.84 -14.84
N PHE A 83 -2.77 3.97 -15.83
CA PHE A 83 -3.42 2.67 -15.59
C PHE A 83 -2.40 1.64 -15.06
N PRO A 84 -2.61 1.07 -13.85
CA PRO A 84 -1.59 0.27 -13.15
C PRO A 84 -1.28 -1.08 -13.81
N LEU A 85 -2.12 -1.56 -14.74
CA LEU A 85 -2.01 -2.90 -15.35
C LEU A 85 -1.83 -2.86 -16.87
N ASN A 86 -1.17 -1.83 -17.41
CA ASN A 86 -0.92 -1.70 -18.86
C ASN A 86 -0.10 -2.84 -19.49
N GLN A 87 0.62 -3.63 -18.69
CA GLN A 87 1.35 -4.83 -19.18
C GLN A 87 0.40 -6.00 -19.50
N VAL A 88 -0.81 -5.97 -18.95
CA VAL A 88 -1.74 -7.10 -18.94
C VAL A 88 -3.03 -6.75 -19.71
N PHE A 89 -3.42 -5.48 -19.68
CA PHE A 89 -4.57 -4.97 -20.40
C PHE A 89 -4.12 -4.27 -21.68
N GLN A 90 -4.59 -4.79 -22.81
CA GLN A 90 -4.46 -4.13 -24.10
C GLN A 90 -5.58 -3.09 -24.22
N GLY A 91 -5.19 -1.82 -24.35
CA GLY A 91 -6.12 -0.73 -24.64
C GLY A 91 -6.67 -0.77 -26.07
N PRO A 92 -7.64 0.11 -26.38
CA PRO A 92 -8.01 0.42 -27.76
C PRO A 92 -6.76 0.79 -28.58
N ALA A 93 -6.79 0.54 -29.90
CA ALA A 93 -5.67 0.88 -30.77
C ALA A 93 -5.30 2.36 -30.66
N ALA A 94 -4.00 2.68 -30.74
CA ALA A 94 -3.52 4.05 -30.64
C ALA A 94 -4.19 4.92 -31.71
N GLY A 95 -4.98 5.91 -31.27
CA GLY A 95 -5.74 6.81 -32.16
C GLY A 95 -7.23 6.47 -32.33
N ASP A 96 -7.70 5.32 -31.83
CA ASP A 96 -9.13 4.95 -31.85
C ASP A 96 -9.91 5.64 -30.72
N ARG A 97 -10.26 6.90 -30.95
CA ARG A 97 -11.03 7.72 -29.99
C ARG A 97 -12.43 7.17 -29.77
N VAL A 98 -13.04 6.59 -30.81
CA VAL A 98 -14.41 6.06 -30.74
C VAL A 98 -14.46 4.81 -29.86
N GLY A 99 -13.51 3.88 -30.05
CA GLY A 99 -13.38 2.70 -29.20
C GLY A 99 -13.06 3.07 -27.73
N ALA A 100 -12.21 4.08 -27.53
CA ALA A 100 -11.90 4.57 -26.18
C ALA A 100 -13.11 5.19 -25.47
N ASP A 101 -13.91 6.01 -26.18
CA ASP A 101 -15.11 6.62 -25.63
C ASP A 101 -16.19 5.56 -25.34
N ALA A 102 -16.36 4.58 -26.22
CA ALA A 102 -17.27 3.45 -26.01
C ALA A 102 -16.87 2.60 -24.80
N LEU A 103 -15.57 2.30 -24.64
CA LEU A 103 -15.05 1.58 -23.48
C LEU A 103 -15.25 2.37 -22.20
N ARG A 104 -15.01 3.69 -22.22
CA ARG A 104 -15.23 4.57 -21.07
C ARG A 104 -16.70 4.57 -20.66
N ALA A 105 -17.62 4.71 -21.61
CA ALA A 105 -19.05 4.66 -21.35
C ALA A 105 -19.47 3.31 -20.75
N TYR A 106 -18.98 2.20 -21.30
CA TYR A 106 -19.24 0.86 -20.77
C TYR A 106 -18.76 0.70 -19.32
N LEU A 107 -17.52 1.10 -19.03
CA LEU A 107 -16.94 1.00 -17.70
C LEU A 107 -17.64 1.92 -16.69
N VAL A 108 -18.10 3.10 -17.10
CA VAL A 108 -18.92 3.97 -16.24
C VAL A 108 -20.22 3.28 -15.85
N HIS A 109 -20.94 2.70 -16.81
CA HIS A 109 -22.18 1.97 -16.55
C HIS A 109 -21.92 0.78 -15.61
N ALA A 110 -20.89 -0.02 -15.89
CA ALA A 110 -20.52 -1.16 -15.07
C ALA A 110 -20.15 -0.75 -13.62
N ARG A 111 -19.43 0.37 -13.45
CA ARG A 111 -19.09 0.92 -12.12
C ARG A 111 -20.32 1.36 -11.35
N GLN A 112 -21.24 2.08 -11.97
CA GLN A 112 -22.46 2.56 -11.32
C GLN A 112 -23.31 1.38 -10.82
N GLU A 113 -23.49 0.37 -11.66
CA GLU A 113 -24.25 -0.83 -11.29
C GLU A 113 -23.53 -1.66 -10.20
N THR A 114 -22.20 -1.77 -10.29
CA THR A 114 -21.39 -2.41 -9.25
C THR A 114 -21.55 -1.70 -7.90
N VAL A 115 -21.55 -0.37 -7.87
CA VAL A 115 -21.74 0.40 -6.63
C VAL A 115 -23.11 0.12 -6.01
N LEU A 116 -24.17 0.13 -6.82
CA LEU A 116 -25.52 -0.10 -6.35
C LEU A 116 -25.64 -1.47 -5.67
N ARG A 117 -25.22 -2.53 -6.38
CA ARG A 117 -25.26 -3.91 -5.86
C ARG A 117 -24.34 -4.10 -4.66
N LEU A 118 -23.13 -3.55 -4.69
CA LEU A 118 -22.17 -3.63 -3.58
C LEU A 118 -22.72 -2.98 -2.31
N VAL A 119 -23.29 -1.78 -2.40
CA VAL A 119 -23.78 -1.05 -1.22
C VAL A 119 -25.03 -1.73 -0.66
N GLU A 120 -26.03 -2.00 -1.50
CA GLU A 120 -27.34 -2.49 -1.05
C GLU A 120 -27.34 -3.97 -0.68
N GLN A 121 -26.69 -4.82 -1.48
CA GLN A 121 -26.80 -6.27 -1.35
C GLN A 121 -25.66 -6.90 -0.54
N HIS A 122 -24.58 -6.16 -0.28
CA HIS A 122 -23.37 -6.74 0.31
C HIS A 122 -22.86 -5.96 1.53
N VAL A 123 -22.56 -4.67 1.40
CA VAL A 123 -21.93 -3.90 2.49
C VAL A 123 -22.95 -3.43 3.53
N TYR A 124 -24.12 -2.96 3.12
CA TYR A 124 -25.18 -2.51 4.04
C TYR A 124 -26.43 -3.40 3.96
N ASN A 125 -26.20 -4.69 3.68
CA ASN A 125 -27.28 -5.66 3.53
C ASN A 125 -28.07 -5.82 4.84
N LYS A 126 -29.36 -5.49 4.81
CA LYS A 126 -30.26 -5.57 5.98
C LYS A 126 -30.45 -7.00 6.53
N GLN A 127 -30.24 -8.03 5.70
CA GLN A 127 -30.29 -9.43 6.10
C GLN A 127 -29.00 -9.91 6.77
N ASP A 128 -27.89 -9.19 6.66
CA ASP A 128 -26.64 -9.50 7.37
C ASP A 128 -26.70 -8.93 8.79
N GLU A 129 -26.72 -9.82 9.79
CA GLU A 129 -26.74 -9.46 11.21
C GLU A 129 -25.60 -8.51 11.61
N SER A 130 -24.45 -8.61 10.93
CA SER A 130 -23.28 -7.76 11.22
C SER A 130 -23.45 -6.29 10.82
N THR A 131 -24.49 -5.97 10.03
CA THR A 131 -24.78 -4.60 9.57
C THR A 131 -25.73 -3.84 10.50
N GLU A 132 -26.25 -4.48 11.55
CA GLU A 132 -27.27 -3.91 12.45
C GLU A 132 -28.47 -3.32 11.65
N GLY A 133 -29.00 -4.10 10.70
CA GLY A 133 -30.13 -3.67 9.86
C GLY A 133 -29.76 -2.63 8.80
N GLY A 134 -28.50 -2.62 8.35
CA GLY A 134 -27.97 -1.64 7.39
C GLY A 134 -27.52 -0.31 8.00
N ALA A 135 -27.43 -0.23 9.34
CA ALA A 135 -26.90 0.95 10.03
C ALA A 135 -25.37 1.04 9.97
N ARG A 136 -24.68 -0.10 9.83
CA ARG A 136 -23.22 -0.21 9.80
C ARG A 136 -22.75 -1.06 8.62
N PRO A 137 -21.53 -0.83 8.11
CA PRO A 137 -20.97 -1.66 7.05
C PRO A 137 -20.64 -3.07 7.57
N SER A 138 -20.89 -4.09 6.74
CA SER A 138 -20.69 -5.50 7.05
C SER A 138 -19.24 -5.79 7.39
N LYS A 139 -19.00 -6.31 8.61
CA LYS A 139 -17.65 -6.66 9.06
C LYS A 139 -16.96 -7.67 8.11
N TRP A 140 -17.76 -8.52 7.47
CA TRP A 140 -17.29 -9.58 6.57
C TRP A 140 -16.80 -9.05 5.24
N TRP A 141 -17.33 -7.93 4.77
CA TRP A 141 -16.82 -7.24 3.59
C TRP A 141 -15.69 -6.28 3.93
N MET A 142 -15.82 -5.56 5.05
CA MET A 142 -14.80 -4.64 5.52
C MET A 142 -13.49 -5.36 5.92
N ALA A 143 -13.52 -6.65 6.27
CA ALA A 143 -12.31 -7.44 6.47
C ALA A 143 -11.42 -7.52 5.20
N PHE A 144 -12.01 -7.40 4.01
CA PHE A 144 -11.31 -7.42 2.72
C PHE A 144 -11.02 -6.02 2.18
N GLN A 145 -11.07 -4.98 3.03
CA GLN A 145 -10.50 -3.67 2.74
C GLN A 145 -8.97 -3.75 2.69
N VAL A 146 -8.43 -4.62 1.85
CA VAL A 146 -6.99 -4.68 1.56
C VAL A 146 -6.65 -3.35 0.90
N ARG A 147 -5.64 -2.67 1.46
CA ARG A 147 -5.03 -1.47 0.88
C ARG A 147 -4.40 -1.82 -0.47
N LEU A 148 -5.20 -1.96 -1.53
CA LEU A 148 -4.76 -1.79 -2.90
C LEU A 148 -4.43 -0.29 -3.04
N ARG A 149 -3.20 0.07 -2.63
CA ARG A 149 -2.66 1.39 -2.90
C ARG A 149 -2.50 1.51 -4.41
N ALA A 150 -3.49 2.09 -5.07
CA ALA A 150 -3.18 3.02 -6.13
C ALA A 150 -2.34 4.12 -5.46
N ASP A 151 -1.04 4.08 -5.71
CA ASP A 151 -0.06 5.04 -5.21
C ASP A 151 -0.41 6.45 -5.74
N ALA A 152 -1.27 7.15 -5.00
CA ALA A 152 -1.52 8.56 -5.15
C ALA A 152 -1.11 9.25 -3.86
N ARG A 153 0.18 9.56 -3.76
CA ARG A 153 0.74 10.75 -3.08
C ARG A 153 0.07 11.18 -1.77
N ARG A 154 -0.11 10.27 -0.81
CA ARG A 154 -0.35 10.65 0.59
C ARG A 154 0.89 10.32 1.40
N SER A 155 1.92 11.10 1.12
CA SER A 155 3.20 11.08 1.80
C SER A 155 3.03 11.08 3.30
N ARG A 156 3.89 10.31 3.95
CA ARG A 156 4.21 10.34 5.37
C ARG A 156 4.67 11.77 5.71
N SER A 157 3.75 12.69 5.97
CA SER A 157 4.05 14.13 6.03
C SER A 157 4.27 14.60 7.46
N GLU A 158 5.21 15.54 7.61
CA GLU A 158 5.37 16.30 8.84
C GLU A 158 4.02 16.97 9.21
N ASN A 159 3.61 16.81 10.46
CA ASN A 159 2.39 17.39 10.98
C ASN A 159 2.63 17.79 12.43
N ALA A 160 2.90 19.08 12.64
CA ALA A 160 3.22 19.65 13.95
C ALA A 160 2.09 19.46 14.98
N SER A 161 0.85 19.28 14.52
CA SER A 161 -0.32 19.04 15.39
C SER A 161 -0.52 17.58 15.76
N ALA A 162 0.20 16.65 15.12
CA ALA A 162 0.12 15.22 15.44
C ALA A 162 0.98 14.88 16.67
N PRO A 163 0.59 13.88 17.49
CA PRO A 163 1.34 13.52 18.70
C PRO A 163 2.81 13.21 18.45
N TYR A 164 3.14 12.67 17.28
CA TYR A 164 4.51 12.31 16.90
C TYR A 164 5.19 13.31 15.96
N GLY A 165 4.58 14.48 15.70
CA GLY A 165 5.07 15.44 14.72
C GLY A 165 4.92 14.99 13.27
N ALA A 166 4.22 13.87 13.04
CA ALA A 166 4.03 13.24 11.74
C ALA A 166 2.69 12.53 11.66
N THR A 167 2.14 12.45 10.43
CA THR A 167 0.97 11.61 10.15
C THR A 167 1.42 10.28 9.54
N CYS A 168 1.29 9.19 10.31
CA CYS A 168 1.60 7.83 9.86
C CYS A 168 0.35 7.14 9.27
N MET A 169 0.55 6.27 8.27
CA MET A 169 -0.51 5.65 7.48
C MET A 169 -1.31 4.56 8.22
N HIS A 170 -0.76 4.04 9.30
CA HIS A 170 -1.33 2.99 10.15
C HIS A 170 -1.61 3.53 11.58
N GLY A 171 -1.74 4.85 11.70
CA GLY A 171 -2.05 5.52 12.96
C GLY A 171 -0.84 5.68 13.87
N GLU A 172 -1.12 6.08 15.12
CA GLU A 172 -0.09 6.43 16.10
C GLU A 172 0.82 5.27 16.47
N GLN A 173 0.30 4.04 16.41
CA GLN A 173 1.08 2.85 16.72
C GLN A 173 2.25 2.64 15.73
N GLU A 174 2.06 2.93 14.44
CA GLU A 174 3.16 2.93 13.46
C GLU A 174 4.15 4.06 13.76
N CYS A 175 3.68 5.27 14.10
CA CYS A 175 4.57 6.36 14.47
C CYS A 175 5.46 5.98 15.66
N ARG A 176 4.88 5.37 16.70
CA ARG A 176 5.61 4.86 17.87
C ARG A 176 6.57 3.72 17.51
N GLY A 177 6.15 2.84 16.58
CA GLY A 177 6.99 1.78 16.03
C GLY A 177 8.17 2.31 15.23
N ASN A 178 8.02 3.46 14.57
CA ASN A 178 9.07 4.11 13.80
C ASN A 178 9.97 5.00 14.65
N THR A 179 9.55 5.47 15.84
CA THR A 179 10.43 6.18 16.79
C THR A 179 11.32 5.23 17.58
N SER A 180 10.81 4.03 17.90
CA SER A 180 11.50 3.03 18.72
C SER A 180 12.92 2.64 18.24
N PRO A 181 13.18 2.46 16.93
CA PRO A 181 14.49 2.07 16.42
C PRO A 181 15.50 3.23 16.36
N VAL A 182 15.03 4.48 16.33
CA VAL A 182 15.86 5.67 16.01
C VAL A 182 16.66 6.16 17.23
N ARG A 183 16.56 5.46 18.37
CA ARG A 183 17.19 5.91 19.62
C ARG A 183 18.71 5.65 19.62
N PRO A 184 19.54 6.64 20.00
CA PRO A 184 20.97 6.43 20.25
C PRO A 184 21.14 5.42 21.40
N GLY A 185 21.67 4.23 21.10
CA GLY A 185 21.88 3.15 22.08
C GLY A 185 21.50 1.75 21.59
N ILE A 186 20.56 1.67 20.65
CA ILE A 186 20.38 0.49 19.77
C ILE A 186 21.25 0.64 18.49
N ASP A 187 21.78 1.83 18.28
CA ASP A 187 22.31 2.43 17.05
C ASP A 187 23.73 2.01 16.59
N THR A 188 24.19 0.79 16.89
CA THR A 188 25.51 0.35 16.37
C THR A 188 25.44 -1.02 15.70
N GLY A 189 25.38 -0.98 14.37
CA GLY A 189 25.55 -2.14 13.50
C GLY A 189 24.47 -3.20 13.64
N THR A 190 24.90 -4.45 13.79
CA THR A 190 24.05 -5.65 13.69
C THR A 190 22.92 -5.70 14.72
N ARG A 191 23.10 -5.13 15.91
CA ARG A 191 22.08 -5.16 16.98
C ARG A 191 20.84 -4.36 16.62
N HIS A 192 21.00 -3.23 15.94
CA HIS A 192 19.86 -2.46 15.43
C HIS A 192 19.05 -3.28 14.45
N THR A 193 19.72 -3.86 13.46
CA THR A 193 19.08 -4.70 12.44
C THR A 193 18.38 -5.90 13.07
N GLN A 194 19.00 -6.57 14.06
CA GLN A 194 18.39 -7.69 14.78
C GLN A 194 17.15 -7.26 15.58
N PHE A 195 17.18 -6.09 16.21
CA PHE A 195 16.02 -5.55 16.92
C PHE A 195 14.87 -5.28 15.95
N VAL A 196 15.15 -4.60 14.83
CA VAL A 196 14.16 -4.32 13.79
C VAL A 196 13.62 -5.63 13.18
N GLN A 197 14.47 -6.61 12.92
CA GLN A 197 14.05 -7.94 12.45
C GLN A 197 13.13 -8.64 13.45
N CYS A 198 13.46 -8.60 14.74
CA CYS A 198 12.60 -9.16 15.79
C CYS A 198 11.24 -8.47 15.84
N MET A 199 11.21 -7.14 15.75
CA MET A 199 9.96 -6.36 15.76
C MET A 199 9.07 -6.70 14.55
N ASN A 200 9.67 -6.97 13.40
CA ASN A 200 8.99 -7.35 12.17
C ASN A 200 8.68 -8.87 12.08
N TYR A 201 9.12 -9.69 13.04
CA TYR A 201 8.90 -11.12 13.02
C TYR A 201 7.48 -11.50 13.47
N GLY A 202 6.68 -12.14 12.63
CA GLY A 202 5.33 -12.60 12.96
C GLY A 202 4.27 -11.52 12.75
N ASP A 203 3.34 -11.37 13.69
CA ASP A 203 2.22 -10.43 13.55
C ASP A 203 2.69 -8.95 13.59
N THR A 204 2.35 -8.19 12.54
CA THR A 204 2.67 -6.77 12.40
C THR A 204 1.85 -5.86 13.31
N THR A 205 0.73 -6.32 13.89
CA THR A 205 -0.11 -5.51 14.78
C THR A 205 0.60 -5.14 16.08
N LYS A 206 1.64 -5.90 16.47
CA LYS A 206 2.44 -5.65 17.67
C LYS A 206 3.49 -4.55 17.47
N ILE A 207 3.74 -4.12 16.22
CA ILE A 207 4.76 -3.10 15.93
C ILE A 207 4.42 -1.84 16.72
N GLY A 208 5.43 -1.26 17.36
CA GLY A 208 5.25 -0.14 18.26
C GLY A 208 4.60 -0.47 19.60
N SER A 209 4.25 -1.71 19.94
CA SER A 209 3.84 -2.05 21.32
C SER A 209 5.05 -2.10 22.25
N GLU A 210 4.90 -1.59 23.47
CA GLU A 210 5.98 -1.60 24.45
C GLU A 210 6.36 -3.03 24.88
N ALA A 211 5.38 -3.94 24.94
CA ALA A 211 5.60 -5.35 25.23
C ALA A 211 6.51 -6.02 24.19
N ALA A 212 6.24 -5.80 22.89
CA ALA A 212 7.09 -6.33 21.82
C ALA A 212 8.48 -5.69 21.84
N ALA A 213 8.56 -4.38 22.09
CA ALA A 213 9.83 -3.66 22.19
C ALA A 213 10.69 -4.17 23.36
N LYS A 214 10.09 -4.43 24.52
CA LYS A 214 10.73 -5.08 25.68
C LYS A 214 11.26 -6.46 25.34
N GLN A 215 10.47 -7.28 24.64
CA GLN A 215 10.86 -8.62 24.24
C GLN A 215 12.03 -8.59 23.25
N CYS A 216 11.95 -7.75 22.21
CA CYS A 216 12.99 -7.65 21.19
C CYS A 216 14.27 -7.00 21.72
N ALA A 217 14.18 -6.09 22.69
CA ALA A 217 15.35 -5.56 23.38
C ALA A 217 16.13 -6.69 24.09
N ARG A 218 15.41 -7.60 24.78
CA ARG A 218 16.04 -8.76 25.44
C ARG A 218 16.74 -9.68 24.45
N VAL A 219 16.14 -9.91 23.27
CA VAL A 219 16.74 -10.73 22.21
C VAL A 219 18.08 -10.18 21.75
N VAL A 220 18.24 -8.85 21.69
CA VAL A 220 19.50 -8.19 21.32
C VAL A 220 20.42 -7.90 22.52
N GLY A 221 20.14 -8.47 23.69
CA GLY A 221 20.95 -8.32 24.90
C GLY A 221 20.90 -6.90 25.49
N ARG A 222 19.75 -6.23 25.38
CA ARG A 222 19.48 -4.91 25.96
C ARG A 222 18.26 -4.94 26.87
N GLU A 223 18.31 -4.15 27.93
CA GLU A 223 17.15 -3.90 28.76
C GLU A 223 16.37 -2.70 28.22
N TRP A 224 15.05 -2.82 28.17
CA TRP A 224 14.18 -1.71 27.85
C TRP A 224 13.94 -0.85 29.09
N THR A 225 14.73 0.21 29.24
CA THR A 225 14.68 1.10 30.40
C THR A 225 13.64 2.21 30.24
N GLU A 226 13.26 2.83 31.36
CA GLU A 226 12.36 3.99 31.38
C GLU A 226 12.88 5.18 30.55
N GLN A 227 14.22 5.30 30.48
CA GLN A 227 14.86 6.28 29.62
C GLN A 227 14.57 6.01 28.13
N ILE A 228 14.51 4.73 27.72
CA ILE A 228 14.16 4.36 26.33
C ILE A 228 12.70 4.68 26.09
N ALA A 229 11.80 4.25 26.97
CA ALA A 229 10.36 4.51 26.85
C ALA A 229 10.07 6.02 26.75
N SER A 230 10.61 6.83 27.66
CA SER A 230 10.46 8.29 27.65
C SER A 230 11.07 8.96 26.42
N CYS A 231 12.10 8.38 25.81
CA CYS A 231 12.67 8.90 24.56
C CYS A 231 11.74 8.63 23.36
N VAL A 232 11.16 7.43 23.28
CA VAL A 232 10.27 6.99 22.20
C VAL A 232 8.98 7.80 22.16
N GLU A 233 8.44 8.12 23.35
CA GLU A 233 7.20 8.90 23.49
C GLU A 233 7.46 10.42 23.63
N GLY A 234 8.68 10.81 24.01
CA GLY A 234 9.08 12.18 24.27
C GLY A 234 9.53 12.97 23.04
N LYS A 235 9.98 14.21 23.27
CA LYS A 235 10.36 15.16 22.20
C LYS A 235 11.51 14.64 21.32
N GLN A 236 12.46 13.91 21.89
CA GLN A 236 13.63 13.42 21.18
C GLN A 236 13.25 12.39 20.10
N GLY A 237 12.46 11.37 20.42
CA GLY A 237 12.00 10.38 19.44
C GLY A 237 11.18 11.01 18.32
N ARG A 238 10.33 11.99 18.65
CA ARG A 238 9.55 12.76 17.65
C ARG A 238 10.44 13.55 16.70
N SER A 239 11.45 14.24 17.21
CA SER A 239 12.41 15.00 16.39
C SER A 239 13.14 14.08 15.42
N LEU A 240 13.59 12.92 15.90
CA LEU A 240 14.30 11.92 15.09
C LEU A 240 13.40 11.30 14.00
N LEU A 241 12.13 11.06 14.31
CA LEU A 241 11.15 10.61 13.31
C LEU A 241 10.95 11.66 12.23
N VAL A 242 10.72 12.93 12.60
CA VAL A 242 10.54 14.03 11.64
C VAL A 242 11.78 14.21 10.77
N GLU A 243 12.98 14.12 11.35
CA GLU A 243 14.23 14.16 10.58
C GLU A 243 14.34 13.00 9.59
N SER A 244 13.97 11.77 10.01
CA SER A 244 13.92 10.62 9.11
C SER A 244 12.94 10.80 7.97
N LEU A 245 11.80 11.47 8.19
CA LEU A 245 10.83 11.79 7.13
C LEU A 245 11.40 12.79 6.14
N ARG A 246 12.01 13.88 6.64
CA ARG A 246 12.69 14.87 5.79
C ARG A 246 13.82 14.23 4.98
N ARG A 247 14.53 13.25 5.55
CA ARG A 247 15.55 12.49 4.80
C ARG A 247 14.93 11.65 3.69
N ALA A 248 13.82 10.95 3.96
CA ALA A 248 13.13 10.16 2.94
C ALA A 248 12.59 11.05 1.80
N GLU A 249 12.08 12.24 2.13
CA GLU A 249 11.63 13.23 1.15
C GLU A 249 12.77 13.77 0.28
N ARG A 250 13.94 14.08 0.87
CA ARG A 250 15.13 14.49 0.10
C ARG A 250 15.65 13.42 -0.86
N LEU A 251 15.39 12.15 -0.56
CA LEU A 251 15.82 11.00 -1.36
C LEU A 251 14.71 10.49 -2.29
N ASP A 252 13.60 11.22 -2.41
CA ASP A 252 12.43 10.88 -3.23
C ASP A 252 11.89 9.46 -2.96
N VAL A 253 11.98 9.00 -1.70
CA VAL A 253 11.54 7.66 -1.31
C VAL A 253 10.04 7.66 -1.06
N GLU A 254 9.29 7.28 -2.08
CA GLU A 254 7.82 7.23 -2.00
C GLU A 254 7.29 5.90 -1.44
N ARG A 255 7.98 4.78 -1.74
CA ARG A 255 7.51 3.42 -1.43
C ARG A 255 8.27 2.81 -0.25
N SER A 256 7.59 1.90 0.44
CA SER A 256 8.21 1.12 1.51
C SER A 256 9.10 0.04 0.89
N CYS A 257 10.27 -0.21 1.50
CA CYS A 257 11.31 -1.13 1.02
C CYS A 257 12.00 -0.72 -0.30
N THR A 258 12.27 0.57 -0.47
CA THR A 258 13.21 1.09 -1.47
C THR A 258 14.65 0.89 -1.01
N VAL A 259 15.48 0.28 -1.86
CA VAL A 259 16.91 0.11 -1.66
C VAL A 259 17.64 1.22 -2.40
N LEU A 260 18.44 1.98 -1.66
CA LEU A 260 19.29 3.04 -2.18
C LEU A 260 20.76 2.66 -1.97
N ILE A 261 21.58 2.84 -3.00
CA ILE A 261 23.05 2.72 -2.92
C ILE A 261 23.61 4.05 -3.43
N GLU A 262 24.44 4.74 -2.62
CA GLU A 262 24.96 6.08 -2.93
C GLU A 262 23.87 7.12 -3.26
N GLY A 263 22.69 7.00 -2.62
CA GLY A 263 21.56 7.91 -2.85
C GLY A 263 20.75 7.61 -4.11
N GLU A 264 21.21 6.68 -4.95
CA GLU A 264 20.51 6.24 -6.16
C GLU A 264 19.60 5.04 -5.86
N GLN A 265 18.39 5.06 -6.40
CA GLN A 265 17.44 3.96 -6.27
C GLN A 265 17.86 2.79 -7.16
N VAL A 266 18.29 1.70 -6.52
CA VAL A 266 18.74 0.49 -7.22
C VAL A 266 17.66 -0.57 -7.34
N CYS A 267 16.70 -0.62 -6.40
CA CYS A 267 15.66 -1.65 -6.38
C CYS A 267 14.53 -1.27 -5.42
N VAL A 268 13.29 -1.68 -5.71
CA VAL A 268 12.12 -1.43 -4.85
C VAL A 268 11.39 -2.73 -4.60
N HIS A 269 11.05 -3.02 -3.34
CA HIS A 269 10.25 -4.19 -2.98
C HIS A 269 8.85 -3.80 -2.50
N ASP A 270 7.85 -3.95 -3.36
CA ASP A 270 6.46 -3.60 -3.08
C ASP A 270 5.55 -4.79 -3.43
N GLY A 271 5.50 -5.76 -2.52
CA GLY A 271 4.90 -7.09 -2.73
C GLY A 271 5.74 -8.01 -3.62
N SER A 272 6.38 -7.45 -4.64
CA SER A 272 7.39 -8.06 -5.50
C SER A 272 8.55 -7.09 -5.75
N TRP A 273 9.69 -7.62 -6.17
CA TRP A 273 10.83 -6.82 -6.61
C TRP A 273 10.52 -6.10 -7.93
N LYS A 274 10.74 -4.79 -7.96
CA LYS A 274 10.46 -3.89 -9.08
C LYS A 274 11.65 -2.93 -9.27
N SER A 275 11.92 -2.56 -10.52
CA SER A 275 12.97 -1.60 -10.86
C SER A 275 14.37 -2.00 -10.35
N CYS A 276 14.75 -3.28 -10.53
CA CYS A 276 16.02 -3.84 -10.05
C CYS A 276 16.90 -4.26 -11.24
N PRO A 277 17.53 -3.32 -11.97
CA PRO A 277 18.27 -3.61 -13.20
C PRO A 277 19.47 -4.53 -12.98
N GLY A 278 20.13 -4.47 -11.81
CA GLY A 278 21.24 -5.37 -11.47
C GLY A 278 20.80 -6.69 -10.82
N GLY A 279 19.49 -6.94 -10.70
CA GLY A 279 18.95 -8.12 -10.05
C GLY A 279 18.48 -7.85 -8.62
N HIS A 280 17.93 -8.88 -7.99
CA HIS A 280 17.27 -8.77 -6.67
C HIS A 280 17.66 -9.91 -5.72
N GLU A 281 18.68 -10.69 -6.07
CA GLU A 281 19.23 -11.70 -5.16
C GLU A 281 20.27 -11.06 -4.23
N VAL A 282 20.54 -11.71 -3.08
CA VAL A 282 21.55 -11.25 -2.13
C VAL A 282 22.92 -11.03 -2.80
N ARG A 283 23.27 -11.89 -3.77
CA ARG A 283 24.52 -11.79 -4.53
C ARG A 283 24.58 -10.52 -5.39
N ASP A 284 23.45 -10.07 -5.92
CA ASP A 284 23.37 -8.90 -6.78
C ASP A 284 23.58 -7.63 -5.97
N PHE A 285 22.88 -7.48 -4.85
CA PHE A 285 23.11 -6.37 -3.93
C PHE A 285 24.54 -6.35 -3.39
N ALA A 286 25.11 -7.51 -3.03
CA ALA A 286 26.50 -7.59 -2.58
C ALA A 286 27.50 -7.20 -3.68
N ARG A 287 27.16 -7.39 -4.96
CA ARG A 287 27.98 -6.94 -6.09
C ARG A 287 27.88 -5.42 -6.25
N GLU A 288 26.67 -4.87 -6.33
CA GLU A 288 26.43 -3.42 -6.48
C GLU A 288 27.04 -2.60 -5.34
N VAL A 289 26.92 -3.07 -4.09
CA VAL A 289 27.54 -2.41 -2.93
C VAL A 289 29.06 -2.42 -3.03
N ARG A 290 29.67 -3.52 -3.48
CA ARG A 290 31.13 -3.59 -3.68
C ARG A 290 31.60 -2.68 -4.81
N GLU A 291 30.86 -2.61 -5.91
CA GLU A 291 31.16 -1.71 -7.02
C GLU A 291 31.04 -0.25 -6.61
N ALA A 292 30.02 0.10 -5.83
CA ALA A 292 29.86 1.45 -5.27
C ALA A 292 31.01 1.79 -4.31
N TRP A 293 31.36 0.87 -3.40
CA TRP A 293 32.49 1.03 -2.47
C TRP A 293 33.80 1.23 -3.21
N ASP A 294 34.06 0.39 -4.23
CA ASP A 294 35.23 0.51 -5.09
C ASP A 294 35.27 1.85 -5.82
N LYS A 295 34.14 2.34 -6.31
CA LYS A 295 34.07 3.63 -7.04
C LYS A 295 34.41 4.80 -6.13
N VAL A 296 33.90 4.80 -4.89
CA VAL A 296 34.18 5.85 -3.90
C VAL A 296 35.65 5.80 -3.49
N ASN A 297 36.20 4.62 -3.23
CA ASN A 297 37.54 4.49 -2.66
C ASN A 297 38.67 4.40 -3.69
N ARG A 298 38.39 4.09 -4.97
CA ARG A 298 39.37 4.24 -6.07
C ARG A 298 39.71 5.70 -6.33
N GLY A 299 38.82 6.63 -6.00
CA GLY A 299 39.07 8.07 -6.04
C GLY A 299 40.05 8.56 -4.96
N GLU A 300 40.16 7.85 -3.83
CA GLU A 300 41.12 8.14 -2.76
C GLU A 300 42.53 7.60 -3.07
N SER A 301 42.64 6.52 -3.85
CA SER A 301 43.94 5.91 -4.19
C SER A 301 44.80 6.67 -5.23
N ARG A 302 44.45 7.92 -5.59
CA ARG A 302 45.18 8.73 -6.59
C ARG A 302 45.69 10.08 -6.09
N LEU A 303 45.65 10.32 -4.77
CA LEU A 303 46.09 11.60 -4.18
C LEU A 303 47.19 11.47 -3.11
N ASP A 304 47.73 10.27 -2.86
CA ASP A 304 48.85 10.08 -1.90
C ASP A 304 50.17 9.60 -2.56
N ASP A 305 50.27 9.62 -3.90
CA ASP A 305 51.47 9.17 -4.63
C ASP A 305 52.08 10.22 -5.58
N ASP A 306 51.82 11.52 -5.39
CA ASP A 306 52.57 12.58 -6.07
C ASP A 306 52.90 13.74 -5.09
N GLU A 307 54.20 13.79 -4.72
CA GLU A 307 55.01 14.88 -4.11
C GLU A 307 55.10 15.00 -2.57
#